data_AF-A0A962WF25-F1
#
_entry.id   AF-A0A962WF25-F1
#
_cell.length_a   1.000
_cell.length_b   1.000
_cell.length_c   1.000
_cell.angle_alpha   90.00
_cell.angle_beta   90.00
_cell.angle_gamma   90.00
#
_symmetry.space_group_name_H-M   'P 1'
#
loop_
_entity.id
_entity.type
_entity.pdbx_description
1 polymer ?
#
loop_
_entity_poly.entity_id
_entity_poly.type
_entity_poly.pdbx_seq_one_letter_code
_entity_poly.pdbx_strand_id
1 'polypeptide(L)'
;MLSHIHIRDFAIIDALELDLKAGMTAMTGETGAGKSILVDALGFVLGDRADSGFVRQGADKTDLAATFALHDAPLARAWLAEQDMDADEDELVLRRVIGADGRSKAWINGSPAPLQLMRELGEHLLDIHGQHEHQSLLKKGAQRELLDAYAGLGDVVSTVSGHYRVWRDTEQRLSQLQNAAEDREARLDLLRFQIQELDALDLGEEEWSTLNDEHATLANAGHLLQGAGQALNLIYEAEEGAVHDLLSQSNHEIAELAEIDVRLAPVRELLEGALIQTREAADELRRYTDSVDLDPARLQWAEDRIADCVRLARKHRIDAAELPAQRIALQSELDELEKGGETLEALQAKVEKLAQTYLVAARELSAQRQSAG
;
A
#
# COMPACT_ATOMS: atom_id res chain seq x y z
N MET A 1 0.34 -32.92 -35.58
CA MET A 1 -0.03 -34.33 -35.78
C MET A 1 0.52 -35.22 -34.66
N LEU A 2 -0.26 -36.18 -34.12
CA LEU A 2 0.24 -37.22 -33.21
C LEU A 2 1.20 -38.18 -33.95
N SER A 3 2.47 -38.23 -33.56
CA SER A 3 3.53 -39.04 -34.19
C SER A 3 3.84 -40.32 -33.43
N HIS A 4 3.79 -40.30 -32.10
CA HIS A 4 4.15 -41.44 -31.26
C HIS A 4 3.29 -41.48 -29.99
N ILE A 5 2.94 -42.68 -29.54
CA ILE A 5 2.32 -42.90 -28.24
C ILE A 5 3.02 -44.05 -27.51
N HIS A 6 3.37 -43.80 -26.25
CA HIS A 6 3.93 -44.77 -25.32
C HIS A 6 2.96 -44.93 -24.14
N ILE A 7 2.57 -46.17 -23.86
CA ILE A 7 1.69 -46.54 -22.75
C ILE A 7 2.36 -47.63 -21.95
N ARG A 8 2.42 -47.47 -20.63
CA ARG A 8 2.89 -48.49 -19.70
C ARG A 8 1.93 -48.66 -18.53
N ASP A 9 1.64 -49.91 -18.18
CA ASP A 9 0.83 -50.31 -17.03
C ASP A 9 -0.58 -49.68 -17.01
N PHE A 10 -1.23 -49.58 -18.18
CA PHE A 10 -2.55 -48.95 -18.35
C PHE A 10 -3.62 -49.97 -18.74
N ALA A 11 -4.67 -50.11 -17.91
CA ALA A 11 -5.73 -51.10 -18.05
C ALA A 11 -5.16 -52.52 -18.24
N ILE A 12 -5.33 -53.11 -19.44
CA ILE A 12 -4.80 -54.44 -19.79
C ILE A 12 -3.44 -54.38 -20.51
N ILE A 13 -2.92 -53.19 -20.81
CA ILE A 13 -1.65 -52.98 -21.51
C ILE A 13 -0.51 -53.02 -20.51
N ASP A 14 0.50 -53.85 -20.78
CA ASP A 14 1.76 -53.90 -20.01
C ASP A 14 2.69 -52.80 -20.54
N ALA A 15 3.06 -52.92 -21.81
CA ALA A 15 3.75 -51.87 -22.56
C ALA A 15 3.20 -51.83 -24.00
N LEU A 16 3.03 -50.62 -24.53
CA LEU A 16 2.70 -50.36 -25.92
C LEU A 16 3.51 -49.15 -26.39
N GLU A 17 4.17 -49.30 -27.53
CA GLU A 17 4.78 -48.22 -28.30
C GLU A 17 4.19 -48.26 -29.70
N LEU A 18 3.65 -47.15 -30.17
CA LEU A 18 2.99 -47.07 -31.47
C LEU A 18 3.41 -45.78 -32.18
N ASP A 19 4.03 -45.96 -33.34
CA ASP A 19 4.35 -44.89 -34.28
C ASP A 19 3.19 -44.68 -35.28
N LEU A 20 2.74 -43.44 -35.39
CA LEU A 20 1.64 -43.03 -36.25
C LEU A 20 2.16 -42.21 -37.43
N LYS A 21 1.58 -42.46 -38.61
CA LYS A 21 1.92 -41.76 -39.86
C LYS A 21 0.80 -40.83 -40.28
N ALA A 22 1.16 -39.81 -41.06
CA ALA A 22 0.21 -38.81 -41.53
C ALA A 22 -0.88 -39.44 -42.40
N GLY A 23 -2.10 -38.90 -42.29
CA GLY A 23 -3.27 -39.38 -43.00
C GLY A 23 -4.17 -40.27 -42.15
N MET A 24 -4.86 -41.21 -42.80
CA MET A 24 -5.86 -42.06 -42.15
C MET A 24 -5.20 -43.31 -41.55
N THR A 25 -5.28 -43.44 -40.22
CA THR A 25 -4.93 -44.69 -39.51
C THR A 25 -6.21 -45.44 -39.13
N ALA A 26 -6.32 -46.70 -39.54
CA ALA A 26 -7.43 -47.58 -39.17
C ALA A 26 -6.95 -48.67 -38.21
N MET A 27 -7.57 -48.74 -37.03
CA MET A 27 -7.30 -49.80 -36.05
C MET A 27 -8.37 -50.89 -36.14
N THR A 28 -7.95 -52.14 -36.34
CA THR A 28 -8.83 -53.31 -36.45
C THR A 28 -8.46 -54.38 -35.41
N GLY A 29 -9.40 -55.28 -35.10
CA GLY A 29 -9.20 -56.32 -34.08
C GLY A 29 -10.49 -57.06 -33.75
N GLU A 30 -10.40 -58.06 -32.87
CA GLU A 30 -11.51 -58.98 -32.53
C GLU A 30 -12.47 -58.39 -31.47
N THR A 31 -11.97 -57.50 -30.60
CA THR A 31 -12.77 -56.79 -29.59
C THR A 31 -12.52 -55.28 -29.67
N GLY A 32 -13.56 -54.48 -29.41
CA GLY A 32 -13.46 -53.01 -29.41
C GLY A 32 -12.63 -52.41 -28.27
N ALA A 33 -12.17 -53.23 -27.32
CA ALA A 33 -11.47 -52.78 -26.12
C ALA A 33 -10.15 -52.07 -26.41
N GLY A 34 -9.33 -52.58 -27.34
CA GLY A 34 -8.02 -51.99 -27.66
C GLY A 34 -8.11 -50.57 -28.24
N LYS A 35 -9.18 -50.27 -29.00
CA LYS A 35 -9.43 -48.93 -29.53
C LYS A 35 -9.83 -47.97 -28.41
N SER A 36 -10.77 -48.37 -27.55
CA SER A 36 -11.22 -47.53 -26.43
C SER A 36 -10.07 -47.21 -25.47
N ILE A 37 -9.25 -48.20 -25.12
CA ILE A 37 -8.11 -48.01 -24.22
C ILE A 37 -7.11 -46.99 -24.77
N LEU A 38 -6.86 -46.98 -26.08
CA LEU A 38 -5.97 -45.99 -26.70
C LEU A 38 -6.55 -44.57 -26.68
N VAL A 39 -7.85 -44.45 -26.93
CA VAL A 39 -8.55 -43.16 -26.85
C VAL A 39 -8.56 -42.63 -25.41
N ASP A 40 -8.82 -43.51 -24.44
CA ASP A 40 -8.78 -43.16 -23.02
C ASP A 40 -7.37 -42.74 -22.60
N ALA A 41 -6.33 -43.47 -23.01
CA ALA A 41 -4.95 -43.10 -22.74
C ALA A 41 -4.59 -41.72 -23.30
N LEU A 42 -5.01 -41.41 -24.53
CA LEU A 42 -4.82 -40.09 -25.14
C LEU A 42 -5.58 -38.99 -24.38
N GLY A 43 -6.85 -39.22 -24.03
CA GLY A 43 -7.63 -38.28 -23.23
C GLY A 43 -6.96 -37.99 -21.88
N PHE A 44 -6.41 -39.03 -21.25
CA PHE A 44 -5.64 -38.88 -20.02
C PHE A 44 -4.35 -38.10 -20.28
N VAL A 45 -3.56 -38.35 -21.33
CA VAL A 45 -2.38 -37.52 -21.61
C VAL A 45 -2.76 -36.04 -21.82
N LEU A 46 -3.90 -35.77 -22.47
CA LEU A 46 -4.40 -34.44 -22.80
C LEU A 46 -5.15 -33.75 -21.64
N GLY A 47 -5.16 -34.35 -20.45
CA GLY A 47 -5.60 -33.69 -19.24
C GLY A 47 -6.97 -34.10 -18.70
N ASP A 48 -7.57 -35.18 -19.18
CA ASP A 48 -8.83 -35.70 -18.62
C ASP A 48 -8.71 -36.04 -17.13
N ARG A 49 -9.84 -36.24 -16.45
CA ARG A 49 -9.78 -36.59 -15.02
C ARG A 49 -9.09 -37.95 -14.86
N ALA A 50 -8.03 -38.00 -14.06
CA ALA A 50 -7.37 -39.26 -13.76
C ALA A 50 -8.32 -40.17 -12.99
N ASP A 51 -8.34 -41.44 -13.37
CA ASP A 51 -8.98 -42.53 -12.64
C ASP A 51 -7.93 -43.61 -12.37
N SER A 52 -7.62 -43.85 -11.09
CA SER A 52 -6.65 -44.86 -10.68
C SER A 52 -7.12 -46.29 -10.96
N GLY A 53 -8.40 -46.49 -11.28
CA GLY A 53 -8.93 -47.77 -11.78
C GLY A 53 -8.33 -48.22 -13.12
N PHE A 54 -7.69 -47.31 -13.86
CA PHE A 54 -6.95 -47.64 -15.08
C PHE A 54 -5.48 -47.99 -14.83
N VAL A 55 -4.97 -47.97 -13.59
CA VAL A 55 -3.66 -48.55 -13.28
C VAL A 55 -3.77 -50.07 -13.34
N ARG A 56 -2.92 -50.72 -14.12
CA ARG A 56 -2.90 -52.18 -14.27
C ARG A 56 -2.79 -52.87 -12.91
N GLN A 57 -3.56 -53.94 -12.69
CA GLN A 57 -3.47 -54.69 -11.43
C GLN A 57 -2.05 -55.21 -11.18
N GLY A 58 -1.52 -54.91 -9.99
CA GLY A 58 -0.16 -55.27 -9.59
C GLY A 58 0.91 -54.23 -9.92
N ALA A 59 0.56 -53.13 -10.60
CA ALA A 59 1.47 -52.01 -10.86
C ALA A 59 1.22 -50.87 -9.86
N ASP A 60 2.30 -50.15 -9.49
CA ASP A 60 2.23 -49.00 -8.57
C ASP A 60 1.73 -47.73 -9.27
N LYS A 61 1.91 -47.65 -10.61
CA LYS A 61 1.59 -46.49 -11.44
C LYS A 61 1.42 -46.87 -12.90
N THR A 62 0.75 -46.02 -13.67
CA THR A 62 0.77 -46.01 -15.14
C THR A 62 1.56 -44.81 -15.66
N ASP A 63 2.24 -44.98 -16.79
CA ASP A 63 3.07 -43.96 -17.45
C ASP A 63 2.66 -43.83 -18.92
N LEU A 64 2.11 -42.67 -19.27
CA LEU A 64 1.56 -42.37 -20.58
C LEU A 64 2.34 -41.22 -21.19
N ALA A 65 2.75 -41.34 -22.44
CA ALA A 65 3.36 -40.25 -23.19
C ALA A 65 2.80 -40.22 -24.62
N ALA A 66 2.54 -39.01 -25.12
CA ALA A 66 2.13 -38.77 -26.49
C ALA A 66 3.00 -37.66 -27.08
N THR A 67 3.45 -37.89 -28.30
CA THR A 67 4.36 -37.00 -29.01
C THR A 67 3.66 -36.45 -30.24
N PHE A 68 3.74 -35.13 -30.42
CA PHE A 68 3.08 -34.41 -31.50
C PHE A 68 4.11 -33.64 -32.32
N ALA A 69 4.07 -33.80 -33.64
CA ALA A 69 4.76 -32.89 -34.54
C ALA A 69 3.96 -31.58 -34.65
N LEU A 70 4.63 -30.44 -34.47
CA LEU A 70 4.00 -29.10 -34.43
C LEU A 70 3.93 -28.39 -35.80
N HIS A 71 4.46 -29.00 -36.87
CA HIS A 71 4.52 -28.40 -38.22
C HIS A 71 3.12 -28.03 -38.79
N ASP A 72 2.07 -28.74 -38.39
CA ASP A 72 0.69 -28.56 -38.85
C ASP A 72 -0.24 -28.01 -37.75
N ALA A 73 0.30 -27.53 -36.61
CA ALA A 73 -0.45 -27.05 -35.46
C ALA A 73 -0.07 -25.60 -35.06
N PRO A 74 -0.35 -24.59 -35.89
CA PRO A 74 0.07 -23.20 -35.64
C PRO A 74 -0.57 -22.60 -34.38
N LEU A 75 -1.80 -23.01 -34.03
CA LEU A 75 -2.48 -22.56 -32.82
C LEU A 75 -1.79 -23.07 -31.55
N ALA A 76 -1.36 -24.34 -31.54
CA ALA A 76 -0.62 -24.91 -30.41
C ALA A 76 0.73 -24.21 -30.22
N ARG A 77 1.43 -23.85 -31.30
CA ARG A 77 2.69 -23.08 -31.22
C ARG A 77 2.47 -21.67 -30.65
N ALA A 78 1.46 -20.96 -31.12
CA ALA A 78 1.16 -19.62 -30.62
C ALA A 78 0.83 -19.67 -29.11
N TRP A 79 0.02 -20.65 -28.70
CA TRP A 79 -0.32 -20.86 -27.30
C TRP A 79 0.92 -21.17 -26.44
N LEU A 80 1.83 -22.04 -26.92
CA LEU A 80 3.08 -22.34 -26.21
C LEU A 80 3.95 -21.09 -26.02
N ALA A 81 4.08 -20.25 -27.04
CA ALA A 81 4.82 -18.99 -26.97
C ALA A 81 4.18 -18.00 -25.99
N GLU A 82 2.85 -17.90 -25.94
CA GLU A 82 2.13 -17.07 -24.97
C GLU A 82 2.34 -17.52 -23.51
N GLN A 83 2.67 -18.80 -23.29
CA GLN A 83 2.97 -19.37 -21.97
C GLN A 83 4.47 -19.38 -21.64
N ASP A 84 5.32 -18.76 -22.47
CA ASP A 84 6.80 -18.84 -22.38
C ASP A 84 7.32 -20.30 -22.37
N MET A 85 6.64 -21.20 -23.08
CA MET A 85 6.95 -22.63 -23.19
C MET A 85 7.42 -23.00 -24.60
N ASP A 86 8.36 -22.24 -25.15
CA ASP A 86 8.88 -22.47 -26.50
C ASP A 86 9.40 -23.90 -26.65
N ALA A 87 8.97 -24.56 -27.73
CA ALA A 87 9.52 -25.83 -28.15
C ALA A 87 10.73 -25.55 -29.06
N ASP A 88 11.94 -25.80 -28.58
CA ASP A 88 13.18 -25.69 -29.37
C ASP A 88 13.20 -26.65 -30.57
N GLU A 89 12.41 -27.72 -30.51
CA GLU A 89 12.22 -28.73 -31.54
C GLU A 89 10.80 -28.66 -32.10
N ASP A 90 10.62 -29.07 -33.37
CA ASP A 90 9.30 -29.15 -34.04
C ASP A 90 8.39 -30.27 -33.48
N GLU A 91 8.66 -30.68 -32.24
CA GLU A 91 8.12 -31.82 -31.54
C GLU A 91 7.69 -31.41 -30.12
N LEU A 92 6.52 -31.89 -29.72
CA LEU A 92 5.90 -31.65 -28.42
C LEU A 92 5.65 -32.99 -27.74
N VAL A 93 6.23 -33.18 -26.56
CA VAL A 93 6.05 -34.38 -25.75
C VAL A 93 5.18 -34.06 -24.54
N LEU A 94 4.00 -34.67 -24.50
CA LEU A 94 3.11 -34.65 -23.34
C LEU A 94 3.25 -35.96 -22.59
N ARG A 95 3.52 -35.89 -21.27
CA ARG A 95 3.64 -37.08 -20.43
C ARG A 95 2.75 -36.96 -19.21
N ARG A 96 2.10 -38.05 -18.82
CA ARG A 96 1.30 -38.16 -17.61
C ARG A 96 1.59 -39.45 -16.86
N VAL A 97 1.80 -39.33 -15.56
CA VAL A 97 1.99 -40.46 -14.65
C VAL A 97 0.89 -40.44 -13.60
N ILE A 98 0.19 -41.55 -13.43
CA ILE A 98 -0.90 -41.70 -12.45
C ILE A 98 -0.56 -42.87 -11.53
N GLY A 99 -0.48 -42.60 -10.22
CA GLY A 99 -0.27 -43.63 -9.20
C GLY A 99 -1.56 -44.37 -8.86
N ALA A 100 -1.42 -45.61 -8.38
CA ALA A 100 -2.53 -46.39 -7.85
C ALA A 100 -3.22 -45.70 -6.65
N ASP A 101 -2.50 -44.80 -5.98
CA ASP A 101 -2.99 -43.94 -4.90
C ASP A 101 -3.79 -42.70 -5.36
N GLY A 102 -3.97 -42.54 -6.67
CA GLY A 102 -4.71 -41.43 -7.27
C GLY A 102 -3.89 -40.15 -7.50
N ARG A 103 -2.61 -40.12 -7.11
CA ARG A 103 -1.75 -38.96 -7.41
C ARG A 103 -1.39 -38.95 -8.90
N SER A 104 -1.65 -37.82 -9.56
CA SER A 104 -1.34 -37.61 -10.97
C SER A 104 -0.29 -36.51 -11.12
N LYS A 105 0.70 -36.72 -12.00
CA LYS A 105 1.70 -35.73 -12.40
C LYS A 105 1.72 -35.63 -13.92
N ALA A 106 1.92 -34.42 -14.44
CA ALA A 106 1.95 -34.17 -15.88
C ALA A 106 3.15 -33.28 -16.24
N TRP A 107 3.63 -33.45 -17.47
CA TRP A 107 4.76 -32.72 -18.03
C TRP A 107 4.50 -32.35 -19.49
N ILE A 108 5.00 -31.18 -19.87
CA ILE A 108 5.07 -30.67 -21.25
C ILE A 108 6.56 -30.49 -21.54
N ASN A 109 7.11 -31.19 -22.54
CA ASN A 109 8.53 -31.16 -22.91
C ASN A 109 9.48 -31.36 -21.70
N GLY A 110 9.09 -32.23 -20.76
CA GLY A 110 9.86 -32.53 -19.55
C GLY A 110 9.70 -31.53 -18.40
N SER A 111 9.04 -30.39 -18.61
CA SER A 111 8.71 -29.42 -17.57
C SER A 111 7.40 -29.78 -16.87
N PRO A 112 7.34 -29.81 -15.52
CA PRO A 112 6.11 -30.10 -14.80
C PRO A 112 5.02 -29.08 -15.13
N ALA A 113 3.82 -29.54 -15.47
CA ALA A 113 2.70 -28.68 -15.85
C ALA A 113 1.43 -29.02 -15.06
N PRO A 114 0.67 -28.01 -14.60
CA PRO A 114 -0.69 -28.19 -14.10
C PRO A 114 -1.60 -28.87 -15.12
N LEU A 115 -2.56 -29.67 -14.63
CA LEU A 115 -3.50 -30.39 -15.49
C LEU A 115 -4.36 -29.47 -16.37
N GLN A 116 -4.62 -28.26 -15.90
CA GLN A 116 -5.37 -27.25 -16.65
C GLN A 116 -4.62 -26.82 -17.92
N LEU A 117 -3.32 -26.56 -17.83
CA LEU A 117 -2.47 -26.25 -18.98
C LEU A 117 -2.43 -27.43 -19.98
N MET A 118 -2.39 -28.68 -19.49
CA MET A 118 -2.48 -29.86 -20.37
C MET A 118 -3.79 -29.90 -21.16
N ARG A 119 -4.92 -29.53 -20.53
CA ARG A 119 -6.23 -29.47 -21.19
C ARG A 119 -6.28 -28.37 -22.24
N GLU A 120 -5.90 -27.16 -21.87
CA GLU A 120 -5.90 -25.99 -22.77
C GLU A 120 -5.03 -26.28 -24.00
N LEU A 121 -3.84 -26.83 -23.81
CA LEU A 121 -2.98 -27.25 -24.91
C LEU A 121 -3.58 -28.41 -25.72
N GLY A 122 -4.21 -29.38 -25.06
CA GLY A 122 -4.83 -30.53 -25.71
C GLY A 122 -5.96 -30.14 -26.69
N GLU A 123 -6.72 -29.09 -26.38
CA GLU A 123 -7.76 -28.54 -27.26
C GLU A 123 -7.21 -28.02 -28.60
N HIS A 124 -5.93 -27.66 -28.65
CA HIS A 124 -5.25 -27.21 -29.87
C HIS A 124 -4.59 -28.35 -30.66
N LEU A 125 -4.49 -29.56 -30.11
CA LEU A 125 -3.70 -30.67 -30.65
C LEU A 125 -4.53 -31.85 -31.17
N LEU A 126 -5.62 -32.19 -30.47
CA LEU A 126 -6.41 -33.38 -30.78
C LEU A 126 -7.90 -33.12 -30.53
N ASP A 127 -8.75 -33.52 -31.48
CA ASP A 127 -10.20 -33.56 -31.30
C ASP A 127 -10.67 -35.02 -31.27
N ILE A 128 -11.34 -35.44 -30.20
CA ILE A 128 -11.81 -36.82 -29.99
C ILE A 128 -13.33 -36.85 -30.12
N HIS A 129 -13.83 -37.56 -31.13
CA HIS A 129 -15.26 -37.77 -31.34
C HIS A 129 -15.70 -39.17 -30.86
N GLY A 130 -16.48 -39.24 -29.77
CA GLY A 130 -16.90 -40.51 -29.13
C GLY A 130 -17.74 -40.30 -27.86
N GLN A 131 -17.83 -41.30 -26.96
CA GLN A 131 -18.60 -41.21 -25.70
C GLN A 131 -17.97 -40.29 -24.63
N HIS A 132 -16.73 -39.82 -24.82
CA HIS A 132 -15.96 -38.97 -23.90
C HIS A 132 -15.66 -37.63 -24.57
N GLU A 133 -16.70 -36.81 -24.68
CA GLU A 133 -16.75 -35.64 -25.57
C GLU A 133 -16.03 -34.40 -25.04
N HIS A 134 -14.91 -34.04 -25.68
CA HIS A 134 -14.48 -32.65 -25.85
C HIS A 134 -15.08 -32.13 -27.17
N GLN A 135 -16.41 -32.00 -27.27
CA GLN A 135 -16.99 -31.46 -28.50
C GLN A 135 -16.73 -29.94 -28.58
N SER A 136 -15.63 -29.55 -29.24
CA SER A 136 -15.35 -28.16 -29.59
C SER A 136 -16.57 -27.51 -30.29
N LEU A 137 -17.31 -28.28 -31.11
CA LEU A 137 -18.54 -27.85 -31.78
C LEU A 137 -19.76 -27.61 -30.87
N LEU A 138 -19.76 -28.11 -29.62
CA LEU A 138 -20.80 -27.78 -28.64
C LEU A 138 -20.48 -26.54 -27.82
N LYS A 139 -19.24 -26.04 -27.90
CA LYS A 139 -18.88 -24.79 -27.22
C LYS A 139 -19.60 -23.63 -27.89
N LYS A 140 -20.32 -22.84 -27.08
CA LYS A 140 -21.06 -21.65 -27.54
C LYS A 140 -20.18 -20.69 -28.37
N GLY A 141 -18.90 -20.59 -28.05
CA GLY A 141 -17.92 -19.79 -28.81
C GLY A 141 -17.72 -20.31 -30.23
N ALA A 142 -17.42 -21.59 -30.38
CA ALA A 142 -17.23 -22.23 -31.68
C ALA A 142 -18.51 -22.22 -32.53
N GLN A 143 -19.69 -22.43 -31.92
CA GLN A 143 -20.97 -22.33 -32.62
C GLN A 143 -21.21 -20.92 -33.17
N ARG A 144 -20.85 -19.89 -32.40
CA ARG A 144 -20.96 -18.49 -32.83
C ARG A 144 -19.98 -18.18 -33.95
N GLU A 145 -18.73 -18.63 -33.85
CA GLU A 145 -17.71 -18.45 -34.89
C GLU A 145 -18.10 -19.13 -36.20
N LEU A 146 -18.68 -20.33 -36.12
CA LEU A 146 -19.22 -21.04 -37.29
C LEU A 146 -20.37 -20.27 -37.94
N LEU A 147 -21.30 -19.73 -37.15
CA LEU A 147 -22.39 -18.89 -37.66
C LEU A 147 -21.85 -17.61 -38.31
N ASP A 148 -20.88 -16.95 -37.67
CA ASP A 148 -20.25 -15.74 -38.19
C ASP A 148 -19.51 -16.00 -39.50
N ALA A 149 -18.79 -17.13 -39.60
CA ALA A 149 -18.10 -17.55 -40.81
C ALA A 149 -19.08 -17.90 -41.92
N TYR A 150 -20.15 -18.63 -41.61
CA TYR A 150 -21.22 -18.96 -42.57
C TYR A 150 -21.90 -17.70 -43.13
N ALA A 151 -22.16 -16.72 -42.28
CA ALA A 151 -22.80 -15.47 -42.65
C ALA A 151 -21.84 -14.40 -43.23
N GLY A 152 -20.53 -14.69 -43.32
CA GLY A 152 -19.53 -13.76 -43.84
C GLY A 152 -19.30 -12.51 -42.97
N LEU A 153 -19.49 -12.62 -41.66
CA LEU A 153 -19.52 -11.48 -40.72
C LEU A 153 -18.15 -11.06 -40.17
N GLY A 154 -17.04 -11.57 -40.73
CA GLY A 154 -15.69 -11.36 -40.20
C GLY A 154 -15.32 -9.89 -39.98
N ASP A 155 -15.62 -9.02 -40.94
CA ASP A 155 -15.32 -7.59 -40.86
C ASP A 155 -16.15 -6.88 -39.77
N VAL A 156 -17.41 -7.27 -39.62
CA VAL A 156 -18.33 -6.73 -38.60
C VAL A 156 -17.89 -7.20 -37.20
N VAL A 157 -17.52 -8.47 -37.05
CA VAL A 157 -16.98 -9.03 -35.81
C VAL A 157 -15.67 -8.33 -35.41
N SER A 158 -14.78 -8.08 -36.37
CA SER A 158 -13.53 -7.35 -36.15
C SER A 158 -13.79 -5.91 -35.67
N THR A 159 -14.74 -5.22 -36.31
CA THR A 159 -15.14 -3.85 -35.93
C THR A 159 -15.71 -3.79 -34.51
N VAL A 160 -16.63 -4.71 -34.17
CA VAL A 160 -17.20 -4.81 -32.81
C VAL A 160 -16.11 -5.09 -31.78
N SER A 161 -15.19 -6.01 -32.09
CA SER A 161 -14.07 -6.35 -31.21
C SER A 161 -13.12 -5.18 -30.98
N GLY A 162 -12.85 -4.37 -32.01
CA GLY A 162 -12.07 -3.15 -31.92
C GLY A 162 -12.73 -2.09 -31.02
N HIS A 163 -14.03 -1.82 -31.22
CA HIS A 163 -14.77 -0.89 -30.36
C HIS A 163 -14.80 -1.35 -28.90
N TYR A 164 -14.96 -2.65 -28.66
CA TYR A 164 -14.94 -3.23 -27.31
C TYR A 164 -13.59 -3.01 -26.62
N ARG A 165 -12.47 -3.28 -27.32
CA ARG A 165 -11.11 -3.09 -26.78
C ARG A 165 -10.89 -1.64 -26.36
N VAL A 166 -11.14 -0.70 -27.26
CA VAL A 166 -10.95 0.74 -27.00
C VAL A 166 -11.84 1.21 -25.84
N TRP A 167 -13.08 0.73 -25.76
CA TRP A 167 -13.98 1.05 -24.64
C TRP A 167 -13.43 0.52 -23.31
N ARG A 168 -13.04 -0.75 -23.24
CA ARG A 168 -12.49 -1.37 -22.02
C ARG A 168 -11.19 -0.74 -21.55
N ASP A 169 -10.28 -0.44 -22.47
CA ASP A 169 -9.01 0.23 -22.15
C ASP A 169 -9.26 1.63 -21.56
N THR A 170 -10.23 2.36 -22.13
CA THR A 170 -10.59 3.70 -21.63
C THR A 170 -11.32 3.63 -20.28
N GLU A 171 -12.19 2.64 -20.08
CA GLU A 171 -12.88 2.39 -18.81
C GLU A 171 -11.90 1.99 -17.71
N GLN A 172 -10.91 1.15 -18.02
CA GLN A 172 -9.85 0.78 -17.08
C GLN A 172 -9.00 2.00 -16.71
N ARG A 173 -8.65 2.85 -17.67
CA ARG A 173 -7.94 4.12 -17.41
C ARG A 173 -8.77 5.09 -16.56
N LEU A 174 -10.09 5.14 -16.76
CA LEU A 174 -10.99 5.93 -15.93
C LEU A 174 -11.01 5.42 -14.49
N SER A 175 -11.14 4.11 -14.28
CA SER A 175 -11.13 3.52 -12.94
C SER A 175 -9.80 3.76 -12.22
N GLN A 176 -8.66 3.66 -12.93
CA GLN A 176 -7.35 3.98 -12.37
C GLN A 176 -7.25 5.45 -11.93
N LEU A 177 -7.74 6.37 -12.77
CA LEU A 177 -7.76 7.80 -12.45
C LEU A 177 -8.75 8.14 -11.32
N GLN A 178 -9.89 7.45 -11.24
CA GLN A 178 -10.87 7.61 -10.15
C GLN A 178 -10.27 7.19 -8.81
N ASN A 179 -9.63 6.02 -8.76
CA ASN A 179 -8.98 5.56 -7.52
C ASN A 179 -7.84 6.51 -7.11
N ALA A 180 -7.04 6.99 -8.07
CA ALA A 180 -6.02 7.99 -7.81
C ALA A 180 -6.62 9.36 -7.41
N ALA A 181 -7.84 9.68 -7.85
CA ALA A 181 -8.53 10.91 -7.47
C ALA A 181 -9.07 10.86 -6.04
N GLU A 182 -9.54 9.71 -5.55
CA GLU A 182 -9.94 9.55 -4.15
C GLU A 182 -8.75 9.78 -3.19
N ASP A 183 -7.60 9.16 -3.49
CA ASP A 183 -6.35 9.39 -2.74
C ASP A 183 -5.90 10.85 -2.81
N ARG A 184 -6.07 11.48 -3.97
CA ARG A 184 -5.75 12.90 -4.19
C ARG A 184 -6.68 13.82 -3.41
N GLU A 185 -7.99 13.57 -3.39
CA GLU A 185 -8.95 14.40 -2.65
C GLU A 185 -8.69 14.30 -1.14
N ALA A 186 -8.43 13.09 -0.64
CA ALA A 186 -8.02 12.89 0.75
C ALA A 186 -6.71 13.65 1.08
N ARG A 187 -5.76 13.70 0.13
CA ARG A 187 -4.53 14.50 0.28
C ARG A 187 -4.82 16.00 0.26
N LEU A 188 -5.67 16.49 -0.64
CA LEU A 188 -6.07 17.90 -0.72
C LEU A 188 -6.76 18.34 0.57
N ASP A 189 -7.67 17.54 1.12
CA ASP A 189 -8.36 17.82 2.38
C ASP A 189 -7.39 17.90 3.57
N LEU A 190 -6.44 16.96 3.64
CA LEU A 190 -5.39 17.00 4.66
C LEU A 190 -4.53 18.26 4.55
N LEU A 191 -4.10 18.63 3.34
CA LEU A 191 -3.29 19.82 3.11
C LEU A 191 -4.05 21.09 3.49
N ARG A 192 -5.31 21.22 3.06
CA ARG A 192 -6.18 22.36 3.40
C ARG A 192 -6.37 22.49 4.91
N PHE A 193 -6.61 21.38 5.59
CA PHE A 193 -6.76 21.35 7.05
C PHE A 193 -5.46 21.80 7.76
N GLN A 194 -4.30 21.27 7.33
CA GLN A 194 -3.00 21.64 7.89
C GLN A 194 -2.67 23.12 7.66
N ILE A 195 -2.96 23.65 6.47
CA ILE A 195 -2.77 25.07 6.15
C ILE A 195 -3.68 25.94 7.01
N GLN A 196 -4.96 25.59 7.17
CA GLN A 196 -5.89 26.33 8.04
C GLN A 196 -5.42 26.41 9.48
N GLU A 197 -4.85 25.34 10.04
CA GLU A 197 -4.30 25.38 11.40
C GLU A 197 -3.08 26.31 11.52
N LEU A 198 -2.20 26.31 10.51
CA LEU A 198 -1.03 27.19 10.46
C LEU A 198 -1.43 28.66 10.26
N ASP A 199 -2.40 28.92 9.38
CA ASP A 199 -2.96 30.25 9.15
C ASP A 199 -3.68 30.79 10.40
N ALA A 200 -4.33 29.92 11.19
CA ALA A 200 -4.97 30.32 12.44
C ALA A 200 -3.95 30.70 13.54
N LEU A 201 -2.75 30.11 13.53
CA LEU A 201 -1.66 30.52 14.41
C LEU A 201 -1.10 31.88 13.99
N ASP A 202 -1.04 32.14 12.68
CA ASP A 202 -0.53 33.39 12.08
C ASP A 202 0.83 33.80 12.67
N LEU A 203 1.78 32.86 12.65
CA LEU A 203 3.12 33.07 13.20
C LEU A 203 3.98 33.83 12.20
N GLY A 204 4.47 35.01 12.60
CA GLY A 204 5.43 35.77 11.80
C GLY A 204 6.80 35.09 11.70
N GLU A 205 7.56 35.34 10.62
CA GLU A 205 8.87 34.71 10.37
C GLU A 205 9.88 34.93 11.51
N GLU A 206 9.90 36.13 12.10
CA GLU A 206 10.81 36.49 13.20
C GLU A 206 10.14 36.46 14.58
N GLU A 207 8.82 36.19 14.62
CA GLU A 207 8.04 36.25 15.86
C GLU A 207 8.54 35.23 16.86
N TRP A 208 8.85 34.00 16.43
CA TRP A 208 9.34 32.95 17.32
C TRP A 208 10.64 33.33 18.04
N SER A 209 11.61 33.92 17.33
CA SER A 209 12.88 34.35 17.93
C SER A 209 12.63 35.48 18.93
N THR A 210 11.89 36.51 18.50
CA THR A 210 11.57 37.68 19.30
C THR A 210 10.82 37.30 20.58
N LEU A 211 9.87 36.37 20.47
CA LEU A 211 9.07 35.87 21.57
C LEU A 211 9.90 35.11 22.61
N ASN A 212 10.88 34.31 22.18
CA ASN A 212 11.78 33.61 23.09
C ASN A 212 12.72 34.57 23.82
N ASP A 213 13.25 35.59 23.13
CA ASP A 213 14.10 36.61 23.73
C ASP A 213 13.33 37.46 24.76
N GLU A 214 12.09 37.83 24.41
CA GLU A 214 11.17 38.55 25.30
C GLU A 214 10.82 37.70 26.54
N HIS A 215 10.41 36.45 26.34
CA HIS A 215 10.11 35.52 27.43
C HIS A 215 11.33 35.30 28.35
N ALA A 216 12.53 35.10 27.80
CA ALA A 216 13.74 34.94 28.60
C ALA A 216 14.03 36.18 29.46
N THR A 217 13.84 37.38 28.90
CA THR A 217 14.01 38.64 29.63
C THR A 217 13.00 38.77 30.77
N LEU A 218 11.71 38.55 30.50
CA LEU A 218 10.64 38.64 31.48
C LEU A 218 10.74 37.56 32.57
N ALA A 219 11.07 36.32 32.20
CA ALA A 219 11.24 35.22 33.15
C ALA A 219 12.42 35.47 34.09
N ASN A 220 13.53 36.01 33.57
CA ASN A 220 14.67 36.41 34.41
C ASN A 220 14.30 37.54 35.37
N ALA A 221 13.56 38.56 34.91
CA ALA A 221 13.06 39.62 35.77
C ALA A 221 12.14 39.08 36.89
N GLY A 222 11.24 38.16 36.55
CA GLY A 222 10.40 37.45 37.53
C GLY A 222 11.20 36.66 38.57
N HIS A 223 12.22 35.92 38.14
CA HIS A 223 13.09 35.17 39.04
C HIS A 223 13.89 36.10 39.98
N LEU A 224 14.37 37.23 39.46
CA LEU A 224 15.07 38.25 40.26
C LEU A 224 14.15 38.89 41.29
N LEU A 225 12.93 39.27 40.91
CA LEU A 225 11.92 39.82 41.82
C LEU A 225 11.53 38.83 42.91
N GLN A 226 11.29 37.57 42.55
CA GLN A 226 10.97 36.51 43.50
C GLN A 226 12.10 36.31 44.51
N GLY A 227 13.34 36.21 44.04
CA GLY A 227 14.52 36.02 44.90
C GLY A 227 14.78 37.22 45.82
N ALA A 228 14.68 38.44 45.27
CA ALA A 228 14.85 39.67 46.05
C ALA A 228 13.75 39.83 47.11
N GLY A 229 12.50 39.56 46.76
CA GLY A 229 11.37 39.59 47.70
C GLY A 229 11.49 38.53 48.81
N GLN A 230 11.95 37.31 48.48
CA GLN A 230 12.22 36.29 49.48
C GLN A 230 13.35 36.70 50.43
N ALA A 231 14.45 37.27 49.91
CA ALA A 231 15.54 37.77 50.73
C ALA A 231 15.08 38.92 51.65
N LEU A 232 14.29 39.86 51.12
CA LEU A 232 13.72 40.96 51.89
C LEU A 232 12.82 40.44 53.02
N ASN A 233 11.97 39.46 52.73
CA ASN A 233 11.13 38.81 53.72
C ASN A 233 11.96 38.18 54.86
N LEU A 234 12.97 37.38 54.53
CA LEU A 234 13.84 36.74 55.55
C LEU A 234 14.62 37.75 56.40
N ILE A 235 15.05 38.86 55.78
CA ILE A 235 15.89 39.86 56.44
C ILE A 235 15.06 40.77 57.36
N TYR A 236 13.88 41.21 56.92
CA TYR A 236 13.20 42.36 57.51
C TYR A 236 11.67 42.29 57.61
N GLU A 237 10.97 41.57 56.71
CA GLU A 237 9.50 41.62 56.63
C GLU A 237 8.78 40.38 57.18
N ALA A 238 9.50 39.31 57.53
CA ALA A 238 8.90 38.11 58.08
C ALA A 238 8.17 38.40 59.39
N GLU A 239 6.93 37.91 59.52
CA GLU A 239 6.10 38.10 60.72
C GLU A 239 6.74 37.50 61.99
N GLU A 240 7.49 36.41 61.84
CA GLU A 240 8.26 35.79 62.91
C GLU A 240 9.66 35.40 62.41
N GLY A 241 10.68 35.70 63.22
CA GLY A 241 12.05 35.24 62.98
C GLY A 241 12.81 36.01 61.89
N ALA A 242 12.40 37.24 61.56
CA ALA A 242 13.21 38.11 60.71
C ALA A 242 14.60 38.31 61.32
N VAL A 243 15.64 38.29 60.48
CA VAL A 243 17.03 38.43 60.95
C VAL A 243 17.23 39.73 61.74
N HIS A 244 16.62 40.84 61.28
CA HIS A 244 16.67 42.11 61.99
C HIS A 244 16.12 42.02 63.42
N ASP A 245 15.00 41.34 63.60
CA ASP A 245 14.35 41.22 64.92
C ASP A 245 15.14 40.32 65.87
N LEU A 246 15.68 39.20 65.36
CA LEU A 246 16.55 38.31 66.12
C LEU A 246 17.85 39.01 66.56
N LEU A 247 18.44 39.83 65.68
CA LEU A 247 19.59 40.66 66.02
C LEU A 247 19.22 41.74 67.05
N SER A 248 18.03 42.34 66.94
CA SER A 248 17.55 43.37 67.85
C SER A 248 17.35 42.82 69.26
N GLN A 249 16.72 41.64 69.37
CA GLN A 249 16.58 40.91 70.63
C GLN A 249 17.95 40.56 71.23
N SER A 250 18.86 40.02 70.43
CA SER A 250 20.22 39.67 70.87
C SER A 250 20.99 40.90 71.37
N ASN A 251 20.85 42.03 70.68
CA ASN A 251 21.48 43.29 71.06
C ASN A 251 20.93 43.83 72.39
N HIS A 252 19.63 43.69 72.63
CA HIS A 252 19.01 44.08 73.90
C HIS A 252 19.56 43.26 75.08
N GLU A 253 19.64 41.93 74.94
CA GLU A 253 20.17 41.06 75.99
C GLU A 253 21.66 41.34 76.29
N ILE A 254 22.48 41.53 75.25
CA ILE A 254 23.91 41.86 75.43
C ILE A 254 24.09 43.26 76.04
N ALA A 255 23.21 44.21 75.75
CA ALA A 255 23.26 45.53 76.35
C ALA A 255 23.06 45.48 77.87
N GLU A 256 22.11 44.70 78.37
CA GLU A 256 21.91 44.48 79.81
C GLU A 256 23.14 43.80 80.46
N LEU A 257 23.73 42.80 79.81
CA LEU A 257 24.91 42.11 80.33
C LEU A 257 26.18 42.98 80.32
N ALA A 258 26.30 43.90 79.36
CA ALA A 258 27.44 44.83 79.28
C ALA A 258 27.46 45.85 80.42
N GLU A 259 26.32 46.11 81.07
CA GLU A 259 26.26 46.90 82.32
C GLU A 259 26.94 46.16 83.50
N ILE A 260 26.98 44.83 83.45
CA ILE A 260 27.59 43.96 84.47
C ILE A 260 29.07 43.72 84.15
N ASP A 261 29.40 43.35 82.91
CA ASP A 261 30.77 43.09 82.44
C ASP A 261 31.09 43.88 81.18
N VAL A 262 31.92 44.92 81.34
CA VAL A 262 32.36 45.82 80.27
C VAL A 262 33.04 45.10 79.10
N ARG A 263 33.55 43.88 79.29
CA ARG A 263 34.17 43.09 78.20
C ARG A 263 33.18 42.68 77.11
N LEU A 264 31.87 42.80 77.36
CA LEU A 264 30.82 42.54 76.37
C LEU A 264 30.52 43.75 75.48
N ALA A 265 31.01 44.96 75.79
CA ALA A 265 30.79 46.15 74.99
C ALA A 265 31.21 46.01 73.51
N PRO A 266 32.33 45.37 73.15
CA PRO A 266 32.68 45.14 71.74
C PRO A 266 31.69 44.21 71.01
N VAL A 267 31.08 43.25 71.70
CA VAL A 267 30.06 42.36 71.09
C VAL A 267 28.80 43.15 70.77
N ARG A 268 28.39 44.04 71.67
CA ARG A 268 27.27 44.96 71.44
C ARG A 268 27.51 45.86 70.23
N GLU A 269 28.70 46.46 70.11
CA GLU A 269 29.05 47.31 68.97
C GLU A 269 28.96 46.55 67.63
N LEU A 270 29.39 45.28 67.60
CA LEU A 270 29.22 44.42 66.43
C LEU A 270 27.75 44.15 66.08
N LEU A 271 26.89 43.94 67.09
CA LEU A 271 25.45 43.73 66.88
C LEU A 271 24.73 45.01 66.43
N GLU A 272 25.06 46.17 66.99
CA GLU A 272 24.58 47.48 66.53
C GLU A 272 24.97 47.73 65.06
N GLY A 273 26.23 47.43 64.70
CA GLY A 273 26.69 47.49 63.32
C GLY A 273 25.92 46.54 62.39
N ALA A 274 25.69 45.29 62.81
CA ALA A 274 24.93 44.32 62.05
C ALA A 274 23.47 44.74 61.82
N LEU A 275 22.82 45.34 62.83
CA LEU A 275 21.46 45.89 62.72
C LEU A 275 21.36 46.98 61.64
N ILE A 276 22.35 47.88 61.58
CA ILE A 276 22.41 48.94 60.56
C ILE A 276 22.57 48.31 59.17
N GLN A 277 23.53 47.40 58.99
CA GLN A 277 23.79 46.76 57.70
C GLN A 277 22.59 45.94 57.20
N THR A 278 21.88 45.27 58.11
CA THR A 278 20.68 44.47 57.80
C THR A 278 19.54 45.36 57.31
N ARG A 279 19.34 46.54 57.93
CA ARG A 279 18.34 47.52 57.49
C ARG A 279 18.71 48.13 56.14
N GLU A 280 19.97 48.53 55.95
CA GLU A 280 20.45 49.09 54.68
C GLU A 280 20.29 48.08 53.53
N ALA A 281 20.60 46.80 53.76
CA ALA A 281 20.39 45.75 52.79
C ALA A 281 18.90 45.56 52.42
N ALA A 282 17.99 45.62 53.42
CA ALA A 282 16.56 45.56 53.18
C ALA A 282 16.05 46.75 52.36
N ASP A 283 16.52 47.96 52.66
CA ASP A 283 16.16 49.17 51.90
C ASP A 283 16.69 49.12 50.45
N GLU A 284 17.89 48.60 50.22
CA GLU A 284 18.42 48.36 48.87
C GLU A 284 17.62 47.30 48.12
N LEU A 285 17.21 46.21 48.78
CA LEU A 285 16.37 45.18 48.17
C LEU A 285 15.00 45.73 47.76
N ARG A 286 14.36 46.58 48.61
CA ARG A 286 13.11 47.28 48.26
C ARG A 286 13.28 48.19 47.05
N ARG A 287 14.32 49.02 47.03
CA ARG A 287 14.64 49.87 45.88
C ARG A 287 14.87 49.04 44.61
N TYR A 288 15.57 47.92 44.74
CA TYR A 288 15.83 47.02 43.62
C TYR A 288 14.53 46.42 43.09
N THR A 289 13.65 45.89 43.94
CA THR A 289 12.35 45.34 43.51
C THR A 289 11.47 46.40 42.85
N ASP A 290 11.48 47.64 43.33
CA ASP A 290 10.74 48.75 42.71
C ASP A 290 11.35 49.19 41.37
N SER A 291 12.63 48.88 41.11
CA SER A 291 13.33 49.27 39.89
C SER A 291 13.23 48.26 38.75
N VAL A 292 12.91 47.00 39.05
CA VAL A 292 12.78 45.94 38.03
C VAL A 292 11.38 46.01 37.42
N ASP A 293 11.33 46.36 36.13
CA ASP A 293 10.10 46.39 35.35
C ASP A 293 9.73 44.96 34.90
N LEU A 294 8.59 44.46 35.40
CA LEU A 294 8.00 43.20 34.98
C LEU A 294 6.51 43.43 34.75
N ASP A 295 6.04 43.11 33.55
CA ASP A 295 4.61 42.99 33.25
C ASP A 295 4.19 41.51 33.32
N PRO A 296 3.49 41.07 34.40
CA PRO A 296 3.07 39.67 34.55
C PRO A 296 2.06 39.24 33.47
N ALA A 297 1.23 40.16 32.98
CA ALA A 297 0.27 39.85 31.93
C ALA A 297 0.99 39.60 30.59
N ARG A 298 2.07 40.36 30.33
CA ARG A 298 2.92 40.14 29.16
C ARG A 298 3.69 38.82 29.22
N LEU A 299 4.22 38.46 30.39
CA LEU A 299 4.89 37.16 30.59
C LEU A 299 3.92 36.01 30.32
N GLN A 300 2.72 36.03 30.92
CA GLN A 300 1.72 34.99 30.69
C GLN A 300 1.31 34.88 29.21
N TRP A 301 1.10 36.03 28.54
CA TRP A 301 0.81 36.04 27.11
C TRP A 301 1.93 35.39 26.29
N ALA A 302 3.19 35.66 26.62
CA ALA A 302 4.33 35.08 25.92
C ALA A 302 4.40 33.56 26.13
N GLU A 303 4.17 33.08 27.36
CA GLU A 303 4.11 31.65 27.68
C GLU A 303 2.98 30.94 26.90
N ASP A 304 1.78 31.53 26.86
CA ASP A 304 0.63 30.98 26.13
C ASP A 304 0.92 30.92 24.62
N ARG A 305 1.47 32.00 24.05
CA ARG A 305 1.85 32.07 22.63
C ARG A 305 2.94 31.05 22.28
N ILE A 306 3.94 30.87 23.14
CA ILE A 306 4.97 29.82 22.98
C ILE A 306 4.34 28.43 23.03
N ALA A 307 3.45 28.18 23.99
CA ALA A 307 2.78 26.89 24.12
C ALA A 307 1.95 26.53 22.88
N ASP A 308 1.26 27.51 22.30
CA ASP A 308 0.50 27.35 21.06
C ASP A 308 1.40 26.97 19.88
N CYS A 309 2.53 27.66 19.72
CA CYS A 309 3.53 27.35 18.69
C CYS A 309 4.09 25.93 18.86
N VAL A 310 4.51 25.55 20.07
CA VAL A 310 5.08 24.22 20.36
C VAL A 310 4.05 23.11 20.13
N ARG A 311 2.78 23.34 20.48
CA ARG A 311 1.70 22.38 20.25
C ARG A 311 1.51 22.11 18.76
N LEU A 312 1.51 23.16 17.94
CA LEU A 312 1.36 23.02 16.49
C LEU A 312 2.62 22.38 15.87
N ALA A 313 3.80 22.81 16.27
CA ALA A 313 5.08 22.22 15.84
C ALA A 313 5.12 20.70 16.07
N ARG A 314 4.67 20.22 17.24
CA ARG A 314 4.54 18.78 17.53
C ARG A 314 3.57 18.06 16.61
N LYS A 315 2.45 18.69 16.23
CA LYS A 315 1.48 18.11 15.29
C LYS A 315 2.06 17.93 13.90
N HIS A 316 2.87 18.90 13.46
CA HIS A 316 3.57 18.88 12.17
C HIS A 316 4.92 18.13 12.22
N ARG A 317 5.40 17.74 13.41
CA ARG A 317 6.68 17.03 13.66
C ARG A 317 7.91 17.80 13.18
N ILE A 318 7.91 19.11 13.41
CA ILE A 318 8.97 20.04 13.05
C ILE A 318 9.32 20.92 14.25
N ASP A 319 10.39 21.70 14.16
CA ASP A 319 10.67 22.74 15.15
C ASP A 319 9.72 23.93 14.98
N ALA A 320 9.40 24.63 16.08
CA ALA A 320 8.47 25.76 16.05
C ALA A 320 8.95 26.91 15.15
N ALA A 321 10.26 27.07 15.01
CA ALA A 321 10.87 28.04 14.08
C ALA A 321 10.59 27.72 12.60
N GLU A 322 10.23 26.48 12.27
CA GLU A 322 10.03 26.03 10.88
C GLU A 322 8.57 26.14 10.43
N LEU A 323 7.64 26.48 11.33
CA LEU A 323 6.20 26.57 11.03
C LEU A 323 5.88 27.49 9.84
N PRO A 324 6.49 28.69 9.69
CA PRO A 324 6.23 29.55 8.53
C PRO A 324 6.69 28.92 7.21
N ALA A 325 7.86 28.28 7.21
CA ALA A 325 8.38 27.59 6.03
C ALA A 325 7.52 26.38 5.65
N GLN A 326 7.05 25.63 6.66
CA GLN A 326 6.15 24.49 6.46
C GLN A 326 4.84 24.92 5.80
N ARG A 327 4.26 26.06 6.22
CA ARG A 327 3.05 26.61 5.61
C ARG A 327 3.24 26.90 4.12
N ILE A 328 4.35 27.53 3.74
CA ILE A 328 4.68 27.81 2.33
C ILE A 328 4.83 26.50 1.53
N ALA A 329 5.51 25.51 2.09
CA ALA A 329 5.70 24.21 1.46
C ALA A 329 4.36 23.48 1.21
N LEU A 330 3.48 23.46 2.22
CA LEU A 330 2.15 22.85 2.09
C LEU A 330 1.28 23.58 1.06
N GLN A 331 1.34 24.91 1.00
CA GLN A 331 0.60 25.68 0.00
C GLN A 331 1.10 25.38 -1.42
N SER A 332 2.42 25.27 -1.62
CA SER A 332 2.98 24.90 -2.91
C SER A 332 2.53 23.50 -3.34
N GLU A 333 2.52 22.53 -2.42
CA GLU A 333 2.04 21.18 -2.68
C GLU A 333 0.55 21.17 -3.04
N LEU A 334 -0.27 21.96 -2.34
CA LEU A 334 -1.70 22.12 -2.64
C LEU A 334 -1.92 22.66 -4.06
N ASP A 335 -1.22 23.74 -4.44
CA ASP A 335 -1.35 24.36 -5.75
C ASP A 335 -0.94 23.42 -6.89
N GLU A 336 0.10 22.61 -6.69
CA GLU A 336 0.53 21.59 -7.66
C GLU A 336 -0.50 20.47 -7.80
N LEU A 337 -1.01 19.99 -6.67
CA LEU A 337 -2.07 18.99 -6.61
C LEU A 337 -3.41 19.51 -7.10
N GLU A 338 -3.66 20.81 -7.22
CA GLU A 338 -4.88 21.34 -7.85
C GLU A 338 -4.71 21.49 -9.38
N LYS A 339 -3.50 21.73 -9.88
CA LYS A 339 -3.20 21.94 -11.31
C LYS A 339 -3.12 20.66 -12.15
N GLY A 340 -3.01 19.48 -11.54
CA GLY A 340 -2.77 18.22 -12.25
C GLY A 340 -4.01 17.59 -12.91
N GLY A 341 -4.01 17.42 -14.24
CA GLY A 341 -4.67 16.28 -14.88
C GLY A 341 -5.80 16.54 -15.88
N GLU A 342 -5.86 15.65 -16.87
CA GLU A 342 -6.98 15.43 -17.79
C GLU A 342 -8.28 15.26 -16.96
N THR A 343 -9.29 16.09 -17.19
CA THR A 343 -10.47 16.13 -16.31
C THR A 343 -11.16 14.78 -16.32
N LEU A 344 -11.40 14.21 -15.13
CA LEU A 344 -12.12 12.96 -14.93
C LEU A 344 -13.47 12.97 -15.68
N GLU A 345 -14.10 14.14 -15.74
CA GLU A 345 -15.30 14.44 -16.52
C GLU A 345 -15.13 14.22 -18.04
N ALA A 346 -14.00 14.66 -18.62
CA ALA A 346 -13.71 14.48 -20.04
C ALA A 346 -13.52 13.01 -20.39
N LEU A 347 -12.89 12.24 -19.49
CA LEU A 347 -12.68 10.81 -19.67
C LEU A 347 -13.98 10.01 -19.47
N GLN A 348 -14.83 10.38 -18.51
CA GLN A 348 -16.19 9.83 -18.35
C GLN A 348 -17.03 10.01 -19.64
N ALA A 349 -17.07 11.24 -20.18
CA ALA A 349 -17.80 11.52 -21.42
C ALA A 349 -17.27 10.67 -22.60
N LYS A 350 -15.95 10.43 -22.64
CA LYS A 350 -15.32 9.57 -23.65
C LYS A 350 -15.73 8.11 -23.50
N VAL A 351 -15.75 7.56 -22.28
CA VAL A 351 -16.21 6.19 -22.00
C VAL A 351 -17.65 6.00 -22.46
N GLU A 352 -18.53 6.95 -22.14
CA GLU A 352 -19.95 6.88 -22.51
C GLU A 352 -20.15 6.88 -24.03
N LYS A 353 -19.42 7.72 -24.76
CA LYS A 353 -19.43 7.75 -26.23
C LYS A 353 -18.93 6.44 -26.84
N LEU A 354 -17.86 5.85 -26.30
CA LEU A 354 -17.30 4.57 -26.77
C LEU A 354 -18.25 3.40 -26.50
N ALA A 355 -18.92 3.38 -25.34
CA ALA A 355 -19.93 2.38 -25.00
C ALA A 355 -21.11 2.42 -25.97
N GLN A 356 -21.59 3.61 -26.32
CA GLN A 356 -22.64 3.78 -27.33
C GLN A 356 -22.19 3.29 -28.71
N THR A 357 -20.95 3.61 -29.12
CA THR A 357 -20.38 3.17 -30.40
C THR A 357 -20.28 1.64 -30.47
N TYR A 358 -19.82 1.00 -29.39
CA TYR A 358 -19.80 -0.46 -29.26
C TYR A 358 -21.22 -1.06 -29.32
N LEU A 359 -22.18 -0.51 -28.59
CA LEU A 359 -23.57 -1.01 -28.54
C LEU A 359 -24.26 -0.96 -29.91
N VAL A 360 -24.04 0.11 -30.69
CA VAL A 360 -24.59 0.21 -32.06
C VAL A 360 -24.04 -0.90 -32.94
N ALA A 361 -22.71 -1.06 -32.98
CA ALA A 361 -22.07 -2.10 -33.79
C ALA A 361 -22.47 -3.52 -33.32
N ALA A 362 -22.60 -3.74 -32.02
CA ALA A 362 -23.01 -5.04 -31.46
C ALA A 362 -24.47 -5.39 -31.81
N ARG A 363 -25.38 -4.40 -31.82
CA ARG A 363 -26.77 -4.60 -32.26
C ARG A 363 -26.85 -4.94 -33.74
N GLU A 364 -26.05 -4.27 -34.57
CA GLU A 364 -25.95 -4.57 -36.00
C GLU A 364 -25.47 -6.01 -36.23
N LEU A 365 -24.39 -6.43 -35.56
CA LEU A 365 -23.90 -7.80 -35.61
C LEU A 365 -24.97 -8.82 -35.16
N SER A 366 -25.72 -8.51 -34.10
CA SER A 366 -26.80 -9.36 -33.62
C SER A 366 -27.94 -9.50 -34.64
N ALA A 367 -28.30 -8.43 -35.33
CA ALA A 367 -29.34 -8.46 -36.37
C ALA A 367 -28.88 -9.28 -37.59
N GLN A 368 -27.64 -9.13 -38.01
CA GLN A 368 -27.08 -9.91 -39.13
C GLN A 368 -27.01 -11.41 -38.79
N ARG A 369 -26.64 -11.77 -37.56
CA ARG A 369 -26.70 -13.17 -37.08
C ARG A 369 -28.12 -13.75 -37.10
N GLN A 370 -29.13 -12.98 -36.69
CA GLN A 370 -30.53 -13.41 -36.73
C GLN A 370 -31.07 -13.56 -38.16
N SER A 371 -30.56 -12.78 -39.12
CA SER A 371 -30.97 -12.92 -40.52
C SER A 371 -30.36 -14.16 -41.19
N ALA A 372 -29.27 -14.70 -40.65
CA ALA A 372 -28.55 -15.83 -41.23
C ALA A 372 -28.99 -17.20 -40.68
N GLY A 373 -29.75 -17.22 -39.57
CA GLY A 373 -30.12 -18.44 -38.83
C GLY A 373 -31.61 -18.57 -38.56
#